data_AF-A0A436W0F1-F1
#
_entry.id   AF-A0A436W0F1-F1
#
_cell.length_a   1.000
_cell.length_b   1.000
_cell.length_c   1.000
_cell.angle_alpha   90.00
_cell.angle_beta   90.00
_cell.angle_gamma   90.00
#
_symmetry.space_group_name_H-M   'P 1'
#
loop_
_entity.id
_entity.type
_entity.pdbx_description
1 polymer ?
#
loop_
_entity_poly.entity_id
_entity_poly.type
_entity_poly.pdbx_seq_one_letter_code
_entity_poly.pdbx_strand_id
1 'polypeptide(L)'
;MTPFASVALIRRNGTIVFRPPRKERPDDTTQARKAAMRFWAGHLASGDVLVKVILVREFAGKLEISERAPNDPNWIGYDREIRGAEAEPHIAACLGELGIDASAAMPPLPDVLNINGFVYRREI
;
A
#
# COMPACT_ATOMS: atom_id res chain seq x y z
N MET A 1 5.92 13.43 8.37
CA MET A 1 4.82 13.38 7.38
C MET A 1 5.08 12.18 6.50
N THR A 2 4.24 11.15 6.56
CA THR A 2 4.45 9.92 5.80
C THR A 2 3.77 10.02 4.43
N PRO A 3 4.54 9.92 3.33
CA PRO A 3 3.97 10.04 1.99
C PRO A 3 3.10 8.83 1.65
N PHE A 4 2.13 9.03 0.75
CA PHE A 4 1.38 7.94 0.14
C PHE A 4 1.88 7.67 -1.28
N ALA A 5 1.78 6.41 -1.71
CA ALA A 5 1.92 6.00 -3.09
C ALA A 5 0.65 5.27 -3.52
N SER A 6 0.25 5.46 -4.78
CA SER A 6 -0.91 4.77 -5.34
C SER A 6 -0.57 4.02 -6.62
N VAL A 7 -1.28 2.94 -6.85
CA VAL A 7 -1.18 2.10 -8.05
C VAL A 7 -2.58 1.65 -8.49
N ALA A 8 -2.78 1.50 -9.80
CA ALA A 8 -4.01 0.96 -10.35
C ALA A 8 -3.77 -0.42 -10.96
N LEU A 9 -4.64 -1.37 -10.60
CA LEU A 9 -4.81 -2.63 -11.32
C LEU A 9 -5.80 -2.40 -12.46
N ILE A 10 -5.39 -2.73 -13.67
CA ILE A 10 -6.18 -2.57 -14.90
C ILE A 10 -6.28 -3.90 -15.62
N ARG A 11 -7.43 -4.16 -16.25
CA ARG A 11 -7.60 -5.28 -17.17
C ARG A 11 -7.31 -4.78 -18.59
N ARG A 12 -6.33 -5.41 -19.25
CA ARG A 12 -5.92 -5.16 -20.62
C ARG A 12 -5.86 -6.49 -21.36
N ASN A 13 -6.60 -6.62 -22.47
CA ASN A 13 -6.62 -7.83 -23.30
C ASN A 13 -6.83 -9.13 -22.49
N GLY A 14 -7.76 -9.10 -21.52
CA GLY A 14 -8.07 -10.25 -20.66
C GLY A 14 -7.11 -10.48 -19.48
N THR A 15 -5.98 -9.77 -19.41
CA THR A 15 -4.98 -9.92 -18.34
C THR A 15 -5.03 -8.75 -17.36
N ILE A 16 -4.78 -9.00 -16.08
CA ILE A 16 -4.61 -7.93 -15.07
C ILE A 16 -3.15 -7.48 -15.09
N VAL A 17 -2.94 -6.19 -15.31
CA VAL A 17 -1.63 -5.52 -15.24
C VAL A 17 -1.73 -4.30 -14.33
N PHE A 18 -0.60 -3.77 -13.86
CA PHE A 18 -0.57 -2.54 -13.10
C PHE A 18 0.34 -1.51 -13.76
N ARG A 19 0.03 -0.23 -13.59
CA ARG A 19 0.88 0.87 -14.07
C ARG A 19 1.95 1.22 -13.04
N PRO A 20 3.04 1.91 -13.44
CA PRO A 20 4.00 2.45 -12.49
C PRO A 20 3.27 3.25 -11.40
N PRO A 21 3.57 3.03 -10.12
CA PRO A 21 2.95 3.75 -9.02
C PRO A 21 3.32 5.23 -9.08
N ARG A 22 2.55 6.05 -8.38
CA ARG A 22 2.86 7.47 -8.20
C ARG A 22 2.80 7.87 -6.74
N LYS A 23 3.67 8.79 -6.36
CA LYS A 23 3.53 9.52 -5.11
C LYS A 23 2.30 10.43 -5.12
N GLU A 24 1.55 10.39 -4.03
CA GLU A 24 0.43 11.29 -3.79
C GLU A 24 0.93 12.53 -3.05
N ARG A 25 0.39 13.70 -3.44
CA ARG A 25 0.71 14.98 -2.80
C ARG A 25 0.01 15.16 -1.45
N PRO A 26 -1.27 14.77 -1.29
CA PRO A 26 -1.95 14.91 0.00
C PRO A 26 -1.30 14.07 1.09
N ASP A 27 -1.29 14.62 2.29
CA ASP A 27 -0.82 14.03 3.55
C ASP A 27 -1.97 13.45 4.40
N ASP A 28 -3.22 13.80 4.05
CA ASP A 28 -4.43 13.20 4.61
C ASP A 28 -4.89 11.99 3.79
N THR A 29 -5.18 10.87 4.48
CA THR A 29 -5.62 9.61 3.86
C THR A 29 -6.87 9.80 3.00
N THR A 30 -7.83 10.61 3.44
CA THR A 30 -9.09 10.81 2.70
C THR A 30 -8.84 11.55 1.39
N GLN A 31 -8.02 12.60 1.43
CA GLN A 31 -7.65 13.35 0.24
C GLN A 31 -6.77 12.52 -0.70
N ALA A 32 -5.81 11.76 -0.17
CA ALA A 32 -4.97 10.87 -0.97
C ALA A 32 -5.79 9.80 -1.69
N ARG A 33 -6.76 9.17 -1.01
CA ARG A 33 -7.73 8.23 -1.61
C ARG A 33 -8.51 8.88 -2.76
N LYS A 34 -9.09 10.06 -2.53
CA LYS A 34 -9.86 10.79 -3.56
C LYS A 34 -8.98 11.16 -4.76
N ALA A 35 -7.78 11.67 -4.52
CA ALA A 35 -6.83 12.06 -5.55
C ALA A 35 -6.39 10.87 -6.40
N ALA A 36 -6.00 9.76 -5.75
CA ALA A 36 -5.62 8.53 -6.43
C ALA A 36 -6.75 8.00 -7.33
N MET A 37 -7.96 7.87 -6.79
CA MET A 37 -9.11 7.36 -7.54
C MET A 37 -9.43 8.23 -8.77
N ARG A 38 -9.47 9.55 -8.58
CA ARG A 38 -9.74 10.50 -9.67
C ARG A 38 -8.67 10.44 -10.76
N PHE A 39 -7.40 10.37 -10.36
CA PHE A 39 -6.29 10.28 -11.30
C PHE A 39 -6.38 8.99 -12.11
N TRP A 40 -6.42 7.82 -11.46
CA TRP A 40 -6.37 6.54 -12.14
C TRP A 40 -7.58 6.26 -13.02
N ALA A 41 -8.78 6.71 -12.63
CA ALA A 41 -9.96 6.63 -13.48
C ALA A 41 -9.84 7.51 -14.74
N GLY A 42 -9.16 8.66 -14.66
CA GLY A 42 -8.97 9.58 -15.77
C GLY A 42 -7.74 9.29 -16.65
N HIS A 43 -6.87 8.36 -16.25
CA HIS A 43 -5.61 8.07 -16.93
C HIS A 43 -5.56 6.71 -17.63
N LEU A 44 -6.72 6.09 -17.87
CA LEU A 44 -6.83 4.83 -18.60
C LEU A 44 -6.58 5.04 -20.10
N ALA A 45 -5.87 4.11 -20.74
CA ALA A 45 -5.74 4.09 -22.20
C ALA A 45 -7.00 3.47 -22.82
N SER A 46 -7.20 3.71 -24.12
CA SER A 46 -8.31 3.06 -24.85
C SER A 46 -8.24 1.54 -24.72
N GLY A 47 -9.33 0.92 -24.26
CA GLY A 47 -9.42 -0.53 -24.02
C GLY A 47 -8.95 -1.02 -22.64
N ASP A 48 -8.36 -0.15 -21.80
CA ASP A 48 -8.06 -0.48 -20.40
C ASP A 48 -9.32 -0.35 -19.55
N VAL A 49 -9.57 -1.34 -18.68
CA VAL A 49 -10.65 -1.27 -17.68
C VAL A 49 -10.04 -1.23 -16.29
N LEU A 50 -10.35 -0.19 -15.50
CA LEU A 50 -9.92 -0.12 -14.11
C LEU A 50 -10.56 -1.24 -13.29
N VAL A 51 -9.73 -2.01 -12.58
CA VAL A 51 -10.18 -3.09 -11.69
C VAL A 51 -10.18 -2.62 -10.25
N LYS A 52 -9.08 -1.99 -9.82
CA LYS A 52 -8.88 -1.58 -8.43
C LYS A 52 -7.83 -0.48 -8.35
N VAL A 53 -8.01 0.47 -7.44
CA VAL A 53 -6.99 1.44 -7.03
C VAL A 53 -6.51 1.04 -5.64
N ILE A 54 -5.20 1.04 -5.44
CA ILE A 54 -4.54 0.70 -4.19
C ILE A 54 -3.70 1.89 -3.78
N LEU A 55 -3.82 2.28 -2.52
CA LEU A 55 -3.07 3.34 -1.86
C LEU A 55 -2.27 2.71 -0.73
N VAL A 56 -1.00 3.06 -0.64
CA VAL A 56 -0.06 2.51 0.34
C VAL A 56 0.61 3.68 1.06
N ARG A 57 0.73 3.58 2.39
CA ARG A 57 1.65 4.39 3.18
C ARG A 57 2.39 3.51 4.18
N GLU A 58 3.56 3.97 4.60
CA GLU A 58 4.14 3.50 5.86
C GLU A 58 3.61 4.37 7.00
N PHE A 59 3.21 3.71 8.08
CA PHE A 59 2.81 4.38 9.31
C PHE A 59 3.16 3.48 10.51
N ALA A 60 3.88 4.03 11.46
CA ALA A 60 4.28 3.36 12.70
C ALA A 60 4.98 2.00 12.48
N GLY A 61 5.80 1.87 11.44
CA GLY A 61 6.54 0.66 11.11
C GLY A 61 5.75 -0.39 10.33
N LYS A 62 4.50 -0.08 9.95
CA LYS A 62 3.62 -0.97 9.17
C LYS A 62 3.22 -0.33 7.85
N LEU A 63 2.78 -1.16 6.91
CA LEU A 63 2.10 -0.71 5.71
C LEU A 63 0.63 -0.61 6.00
N GLU A 64 0.09 0.60 5.89
CA GLU A 64 -1.34 0.77 5.77
C GLU A 64 -1.72 0.77 4.29
N ILE A 65 -2.60 -0.15 3.94
CA ILE A 65 -3.06 -0.35 2.57
C ILE A 65 -4.54 0.01 2.54
N SER A 66 -4.93 0.81 1.55
CA SER A 66 -6.33 1.11 1.26
C SER A 66 -6.61 0.77 -0.18
N GLU A 67 -7.66 0.01 -0.44
CA GLU A 67 -8.04 -0.38 -1.78
C GLU A 67 -9.50 -0.14 -2.07
N ARG A 68 -9.81 0.09 -3.35
CA ARG A 68 -11.17 0.32 -3.82
C ARG A 68 -11.34 -0.05 -5.28
N ALA A 69 -12.41 -0.77 -5.59
CA ALA A 69 -12.85 -1.00 -6.97
C ALA A 69 -13.67 0.21 -7.48
N PRO A 70 -13.71 0.49 -8.80
CA PRO A 70 -14.41 1.67 -9.32
C PRO A 70 -15.91 1.68 -9.02
N ASN A 71 -16.53 0.50 -8.94
CA ASN A 71 -17.96 0.36 -8.67
C ASN A 71 -18.26 0.17 -7.17
N ASP A 72 -17.24 0.15 -6.31
CA ASP A 72 -17.42 0.06 -4.87
C ASP A 72 -17.54 1.48 -4.28
N PRO A 73 -18.54 1.78 -3.44
CA PRO A 73 -18.59 3.06 -2.72
C PRO A 73 -17.49 3.20 -1.66
N ASN A 74 -17.00 2.09 -1.11
CA ASN A 74 -16.18 2.08 0.10
C ASN A 74 -14.70 1.78 -0.21
N TRP A 75 -13.83 2.33 0.64
CA TRP A 75 -12.43 1.93 0.69
C TRP A 75 -12.27 0.85 1.75
N ILE A 76 -11.59 -0.24 1.37
CA ILE A 76 -11.22 -1.31 2.28
C ILE A 76 -9.80 -1.01 2.76
N GLY A 77 -9.64 -0.81 4.07
CA GLY A 77 -8.35 -0.56 4.70
C GLY A 77 -7.88 -1.76 5.50
N TYR A 78 -6.59 -2.08 5.43
CA TYR A 78 -5.96 -3.10 6.25
C TYR A 78 -4.46 -2.80 6.42
N ASP A 79 -3.91 -3.30 7.52
CA ASP A 79 -2.50 -3.13 7.84
C ASP A 79 -1.73 -4.42 7.56
N ARG A 80 -0.46 -4.27 7.18
CA ARG A 80 0.44 -5.39 6.96
C ARG A 80 1.86 -5.04 7.41
N GLU A 81 2.62 -6.07 7.74
CA GLU A 81 4.08 -5.95 7.88
C GLU A 81 4.71 -5.52 6.53
N ILE A 82 5.73 -4.66 6.60
CA ILE A 82 6.50 -4.23 5.41
C ILE A 82 7.19 -5.46 4.78
N ARG A 83 7.67 -6.37 5.62
CA ARG A 83 8.31 -7.61 5.19
C ARG A 83 7.29 -8.53 4.50
N GLY A 84 7.66 -9.04 3.32
CA GLY A 84 6.81 -9.92 2.52
C GLY A 84 5.88 -9.19 1.55
N ALA A 85 5.86 -7.86 1.54
CA ALA A 85 5.20 -7.08 0.50
C ALA A 85 5.77 -7.33 -0.91
N GLU A 86 7.01 -7.83 -1.01
CA GLU A 86 7.66 -8.27 -2.26
C GLU A 86 6.89 -9.38 -2.99
N ALA A 87 6.09 -10.17 -2.27
CA ALA A 87 5.24 -11.19 -2.87
C ALA A 87 4.13 -10.60 -3.77
N GLU A 88 3.85 -9.30 -3.62
CA GLU A 88 2.85 -8.58 -4.40
C GLU A 88 3.54 -7.46 -5.21
N PRO A 89 3.83 -7.69 -6.51
CA PRO A 89 4.65 -6.79 -7.31
C PRO A 89 4.15 -5.33 -7.37
N HIS A 90 2.83 -5.14 -7.28
CA HIS A 90 2.20 -3.82 -7.31
C HIS A 90 2.38 -3.06 -5.98
N ILE A 91 2.41 -3.76 -4.83
CA ILE A 91 2.72 -3.16 -3.53
C ILE A 91 4.23 -2.89 -3.44
N ALA A 92 5.06 -3.84 -3.87
CA ALA A 92 6.51 -3.68 -3.92
C ALA A 92 6.93 -2.45 -4.75
N ALA A 93 6.26 -2.23 -5.89
CA ALA A 93 6.47 -1.02 -6.69
C ALA A 93 6.13 0.26 -5.89
N CYS A 94 5.02 0.27 -5.15
CA CYS A 94 4.66 1.40 -4.29
C CYS A 94 5.71 1.65 -3.20
N LEU A 95 6.32 0.61 -2.63
CA LEU A 95 7.41 0.77 -1.66
C LEU A 95 8.63 1.43 -2.29
N GLY A 96 9.01 1.02 -3.50
CA GLY A 96 10.08 1.67 -4.26
C GLY A 96 9.82 3.16 -4.50
N GLU A 97 8.58 3.52 -4.86
CA GLU A 97 8.16 4.93 -5.04
C GLU A 97 8.19 5.73 -3.72
N LEU A 98 7.94 5.07 -2.60
CA LEU A 98 8.06 5.65 -1.26
C LEU A 98 9.51 5.72 -0.75
N GLY A 99 10.46 5.07 -1.43
CA GLY A 99 11.84 4.92 -0.98
C GLY A 99 12.00 3.96 0.20
N ILE A 100 11.06 3.02 0.37
CA ILE A 100 11.07 2.01 1.42
C ILE A 100 11.69 0.74 0.86
N ASP A 101 12.80 0.32 1.46
CA ASP A 101 13.41 -0.98 1.18
C ASP A 101 12.74 -2.05 2.07
N ALA A 102 11.95 -2.91 1.45
CA ALA A 102 11.26 -4.01 2.14
C ALA A 102 12.23 -5.05 2.73
N SER A 103 13.42 -5.17 2.15
CA SER A 103 14.48 -6.09 2.62
C SER A 103 15.23 -5.53 3.84
N ALA A 104 15.23 -4.20 4.00
CA ALA A 104 15.81 -3.50 5.15
C ALA A 104 14.83 -3.32 6.33
N ALA A 105 13.56 -3.72 6.17
CA ALA A 105 12.57 -3.62 7.24
C ALA A 105 13.00 -4.46 8.46
N MET A 106 13.06 -3.82 9.63
CA MET A 106 13.42 -4.51 10.88
C MET A 106 12.48 -5.70 11.11
N PRO A 107 13.00 -6.82 11.64
CA PRO A 107 12.14 -7.94 12.01
C PRO A 107 11.07 -7.46 13.01
N PRO A 108 9.85 -8.02 12.94
CA PRO A 108 8.83 -7.72 13.93
C PRO A 108 9.40 -7.96 15.32
N LEU A 109 9.16 -7.03 16.24
CA LEU A 109 9.57 -7.16 17.63
C LEU A 109 9.00 -8.48 18.17
N PRO A 110 9.83 -9.35 18.77
CA PRO A 110 9.35 -10.62 19.27
C PRO A 110 8.31 -10.38 20.37
N ASP A 111 7.25 -11.19 20.39
CA ASP A 111 6.18 -11.10 21.39
C ASP A 111 6.70 -11.33 22.83
N VAL A 112 7.90 -11.89 22.94
CA VAL A 112 8.63 -12.10 24.19
C VAL A 112 10.02 -11.49 24.09
N LEU A 113 10.30 -10.52 24.94
CA LEU A 113 11.63 -9.94 25.11
C LEU A 113 12.21 -10.42 26.45
N ASN A 114 13.40 -11.01 26.41
CA ASN A 114 14.17 -11.34 27.61
C ASN A 114 15.25 -10.28 27.81
N ILE A 115 15.08 -9.42 28.82
CA ILE A 115 16.04 -8.37 29.15
C ILE A 115 16.45 -8.55 30.62
N ASN A 116 17.73 -8.76 30.88
CA ASN A 116 18.28 -8.95 32.24
C ASN A 116 17.58 -10.04 33.08
N GLY A 117 17.13 -11.13 32.43
CA GLY A 117 16.42 -12.23 33.10
C GLY A 117 14.93 -11.99 33.35
N PHE A 118 14.39 -10.84 32.94
CA PHE A 118 12.95 -10.57 32.98
C PHE A 118 12.32 -10.84 31.63
N VAL A 119 11.16 -11.51 31.66
CA VAL A 119 10.35 -11.87 30.49
C VAL A 119 9.29 -10.78 30.31
N TYR A 120 9.44 -9.95 29.29
CA TYR A 120 8.44 -8.96 28.89
C TYR A 120 7.57 -9.57 27.78
N ARG A 121 6.26 -9.67 28.02
CA ARG A 121 5.29 -10.11 27.00
C ARG A 121 4.52 -8.90 26.49
N ARG A 122 4.38 -8.81 25.16
CA ARG A 122 3.50 -7.79 24.55
C ARG A 122 2.05 -8.15 24.85
N GLU A 123 1.31 -7.23 25.46
CA GLU A 123 -0.14 -7.34 25.66
C GLU A 123 -0.82 -7.13 24.29
N ILE A 124 -1.67 -8.07 23.87
CA ILE A 124 -2.35 -8.09 22.55
C ILE A 124 -3.80 -7.68 22.73
#